data_AF-A0A1D9GP60-F1
#
_entry.id   AF-A0A1D9GP60-F1
#
_cell.length_a   1.000
_cell.length_b   1.000
_cell.length_c   1.000
_cell.angle_alpha   90.00
_cell.angle_beta   90.00
_cell.angle_gamma   90.00
#
_symmetry.space_group_name_H-M   'P 1'
#
loop_
_entity.id
_entity.type
_entity.pdbx_description
1 polymer ?
#
loop_
_entity_poly.entity_id
_entity_poly.type
_entity_poly.pdbx_seq_one_letter_code
_entity_poly.pdbx_strand_id
1 'polypeptide(L)'
;MVKMPIRSFPEQRLARVALLLATLLSGCAFIERAVTPTYGPVDKVGQDAPGNGLSQIRETSEQEREALLDQPYIDPLTNYLRKHQNDTTPPSILSDVRRERDARCDAIARDYQTRAATEDNLQNYRAGYDYSCPQDVAAFAERVNTRTSKPELAQAAEEDQTEAAEAQRKALSDCYLLTSIKNFSAASKVCSTPAENGDTRAQASMGMIAYAFEKFDEALVWARHAAPESADASYLLGRLYERGKVVEVDRKKAAYWYQQAVDGGHRDAQGALQRLSSVAEPDDG
;
A
#
# COMPACT_ATOMS: atom_id res chain seq x y z
N MET A 1 3.82 53.63 15.09
CA MET A 1 3.32 53.09 16.37
C MET A 1 1.93 52.51 16.13
N VAL A 2 1.82 51.20 15.94
CA VAL A 2 0.54 50.49 15.74
C VAL A 2 0.45 49.40 16.80
N LYS A 3 -0.64 49.42 17.56
CA LYS A 3 -0.85 48.68 18.81
C LYS A 3 -1.60 47.38 18.48
N MET A 4 -0.96 46.23 18.68
CA MET A 4 -1.61 44.91 18.61
C MET A 4 -2.44 44.62 19.87
N PRO A 5 -3.62 43.98 19.76
CA PRO A 5 -4.27 43.36 20.91
C PRO A 5 -3.90 41.87 21.05
N ILE A 6 -3.43 41.54 22.24
CA ILE A 6 -3.20 40.20 22.78
C ILE A 6 -4.57 39.56 23.04
N ARG A 7 -4.81 38.34 22.55
CA ARG A 7 -5.93 37.50 22.99
C ARG A 7 -5.41 36.32 23.81
N SER A 8 -5.92 36.25 25.02
CA SER A 8 -5.64 35.32 26.11
C SER A 8 -6.34 33.97 25.92
N PHE A 9 -5.62 32.89 26.22
CA PHE A 9 -6.13 31.54 26.44
C PHE A 9 -6.82 31.40 27.81
N PRO A 10 -7.85 30.55 27.94
CA PRO A 10 -8.18 29.97 29.24
C PRO A 10 -7.73 28.51 29.32
N GLU A 11 -6.85 28.24 30.29
CA GLU A 11 -6.64 26.92 30.88
C GLU A 11 -7.74 26.57 31.89
N GLN A 12 -7.73 25.28 32.28
CA GLN A 12 -8.43 24.63 33.41
C GLN A 12 -9.82 24.08 33.04
N ARG A 13 -10.14 22.81 33.32
CA ARG A 13 -10.11 22.20 34.66
C ARG A 13 -9.83 20.69 34.65
N LEU A 14 -8.89 20.31 35.52
CA LEU A 14 -8.75 19.00 36.13
C LEU A 14 -10.01 18.64 36.93
N ALA A 15 -10.52 17.41 36.77
CA ALA A 15 -11.37 16.76 37.76
C ALA A 15 -10.96 15.29 37.89
N ARG A 16 -10.35 14.97 39.05
CA ARG A 16 -10.08 13.62 39.55
C ARG A 16 -11.28 13.19 40.38
N VAL A 17 -11.87 12.01 40.12
CA VAL A 17 -12.76 11.29 41.04
C VAL A 17 -12.54 9.79 40.75
N ALA A 18 -11.67 9.12 41.51
CA ALA A 18 -11.92 8.40 42.77
C ALA A 18 -12.31 6.92 42.55
N LEU A 19 -11.36 6.08 42.95
CA LEU A 19 -11.33 4.63 43.06
C LEU A 19 -12.43 4.14 44.03
N LEU A 20 -13.18 3.09 43.66
CA LEU A 20 -13.88 2.23 44.63
C LEU A 20 -13.49 0.77 44.39
N LEU A 21 -12.87 0.21 45.42
CA LEU A 21 -12.44 -1.17 45.60
C LEU A 21 -13.48 -1.94 46.43
N ALA A 22 -13.44 -3.26 46.28
CA ALA A 22 -13.92 -4.32 47.18
C ALA A 22 -15.44 -4.60 47.20
N THR A 23 -15.96 -5.82 47.34
CA THR A 23 -15.49 -7.24 47.33
C THR A 23 -16.79 -8.03 47.55
N LEU A 24 -17.01 -9.17 46.88
CA LEU A 24 -17.79 -10.27 47.47
C LEU A 24 -17.27 -11.62 46.95
N LEU A 25 -16.58 -12.33 47.86
CA LEU A 25 -16.33 -13.77 47.84
C LEU A 25 -17.57 -14.49 48.40
N SER A 26 -18.04 -15.55 47.73
CA SER A 26 -18.42 -16.83 48.35
C SER A 26 -19.22 -17.70 47.40
N GLY A 27 -18.85 -18.99 47.31
CA GLY A 27 -19.78 -20.04 46.93
C GLY A 27 -19.17 -21.20 46.17
N CYS A 28 -18.32 -22.00 46.81
CA CYS A 28 -18.09 -23.38 46.39
C CYS A 28 -19.35 -24.22 46.69
N ALA A 29 -19.82 -25.01 45.74
CA ALA A 29 -20.64 -26.18 46.02
C ALA A 29 -20.25 -27.33 45.08
N PHE A 30 -19.65 -28.32 45.72
CA PHE A 30 -19.18 -29.60 45.24
C PHE A 30 -20.38 -30.56 45.13
N ILE A 31 -20.63 -31.18 43.98
CA ILE A 31 -21.49 -32.37 43.90
C ILE A 31 -20.80 -33.37 42.97
N GLU A 32 -20.09 -34.31 43.59
CA GLU A 32 -19.82 -35.62 43.02
C GLU A 32 -21.13 -36.42 42.98
N ARG A 33 -21.39 -37.09 41.85
CA ARG A 33 -22.15 -38.34 41.89
C ARG A 33 -21.65 -39.28 40.81
N ALA A 34 -20.85 -40.25 41.26
CA ALA A 34 -20.50 -41.43 40.51
C ALA A 34 -21.74 -42.32 40.33
N VAL A 35 -21.99 -42.74 39.08
CA VAL A 35 -22.84 -43.88 38.75
C VAL A 35 -22.09 -44.67 37.66
N THR A 36 -21.55 -45.82 38.05
CA THR A 36 -21.27 -46.95 37.15
C THR A 36 -22.60 -47.70 36.92
N PRO A 37 -22.83 -48.51 35.86
CA PRO A 37 -21.88 -49.52 35.38
C PRO A 37 -21.95 -49.97 33.89
N THR A 38 -21.05 -50.91 33.59
CA THR A 38 -21.02 -51.90 32.48
C THR A 38 -20.49 -51.49 31.11
N TYR A 39 -19.34 -52.09 30.78
CA TYR A 39 -18.74 -52.22 29.45
C TYR A 39 -19.52 -53.25 28.62
N GLY A 40 -19.83 -52.88 27.38
CA GLY A 40 -20.03 -53.77 26.23
C GLY A 40 -19.30 -53.16 25.03
N PRO A 41 -18.65 -53.96 24.15
CA PRO A 41 -17.81 -53.42 23.09
C PRO A 41 -18.69 -52.91 21.96
N VAL A 42 -18.54 -51.63 21.60
CA VAL A 42 -19.15 -51.06 20.39
C VAL A 42 -18.05 -50.57 19.48
N ASP A 43 -18.11 -51.10 18.26
CA ASP A 43 -17.15 -50.93 17.18
C ASP A 43 -16.86 -49.47 16.86
N LYS A 44 -15.59 -49.23 16.48
CA LYS A 44 -15.11 -47.95 15.96
C LYS A 44 -15.87 -47.61 14.67
N VAL A 45 -16.79 -46.65 14.77
CA VAL A 45 -17.22 -45.84 13.62
C VAL A 45 -16.48 -44.51 13.73
N GLY A 46 -15.64 -44.21 12.75
CA GLY A 46 -14.84 -42.99 12.67
C GLY A 46 -15.72 -41.75 12.75
N GLN A 47 -15.44 -40.92 13.75
CA GLN A 47 -15.85 -39.52 13.76
C GLN A 47 -14.64 -38.71 13.30
N ASP A 48 -14.51 -38.54 11.98
CA ASP A 48 -13.76 -37.42 11.45
C ASP A 48 -14.65 -36.18 11.61
N ALA A 49 -14.28 -35.32 12.54
CA ALA A 49 -14.90 -34.01 12.71
C ALA A 49 -14.55 -33.11 11.50
N PRO A 50 -15.52 -32.47 10.81
CA PRO A 50 -15.22 -31.52 9.74
C PRO A 50 -14.96 -30.14 10.34
N GLY A 51 -13.89 -30.00 11.11
CA GLY A 51 -13.52 -28.74 11.78
C GLY A 51 -12.44 -27.93 11.07
N ASN A 52 -11.70 -28.55 10.14
CA ASN A 52 -10.46 -27.98 9.58
C ASN A 52 -10.60 -27.46 8.13
N GLY A 53 -11.64 -27.89 7.40
CA GLY A 53 -11.80 -27.51 6.00
C GLY A 53 -12.20 -26.03 5.81
N LEU A 54 -13.12 -25.53 6.64
CA LEU A 54 -13.61 -24.14 6.53
C LEU A 54 -12.57 -23.11 6.99
N SER A 55 -11.76 -23.44 8.01
CA SER A 55 -10.64 -22.59 8.44
C SER A 55 -9.54 -22.54 7.38
N GLN A 56 -9.16 -23.68 6.80
CA GLN A 56 -8.17 -23.73 5.72
C GLN A 56 -8.64 -23.03 4.45
N ILE A 57 -9.91 -23.18 4.06
CA ILE A 57 -10.50 -22.45 2.92
C ILE A 57 -10.50 -20.94 3.19
N ARG A 58 -10.79 -20.52 4.42
CA ARG A 58 -10.78 -19.11 4.79
C ARG A 58 -9.35 -18.53 4.79
N GLU A 59 -8.39 -19.23 5.39
CA GLU A 59 -6.97 -18.83 5.40
C GLU A 59 -6.41 -18.72 3.99
N THR A 60 -6.69 -19.70 3.12
CA THR A 60 -6.25 -19.67 1.71
C THR A 60 -6.90 -18.53 0.92
N SER A 61 -8.18 -18.25 1.15
CA SER A 61 -8.87 -17.11 0.52
C SER A 61 -8.33 -15.76 1.01
N GLU A 62 -7.93 -15.66 2.28
CA GLU A 62 -7.33 -14.45 2.85
C GLU A 62 -5.92 -14.22 2.30
N GLN A 63 -5.11 -15.28 2.14
CA GLN A 63 -3.80 -15.22 1.51
C GLN A 63 -3.87 -14.88 0.02
N GLU A 64 -4.83 -15.45 -0.71
CA GLU A 64 -5.07 -15.11 -2.13
C GLU A 64 -5.46 -13.64 -2.28
N ARG A 65 -6.34 -13.13 -1.40
CA ARG A 65 -6.68 -11.70 -1.38
C ARG A 65 -5.44 -10.85 -1.13
N GLU A 66 -4.65 -11.17 -0.11
CA GLU A 66 -3.46 -10.37 0.23
C GLU A 66 -2.44 -10.36 -0.92
N ALA A 67 -2.16 -11.51 -1.51
CA ALA A 67 -1.28 -11.62 -2.68
C ALA A 67 -1.81 -10.85 -3.90
N LEU A 68 -3.14 -10.76 -4.05
CA LEU A 68 -3.77 -9.98 -5.10
C LEU A 68 -3.63 -8.47 -4.86
N LEU A 69 -3.82 -8.00 -3.62
CA LEU A 69 -3.70 -6.59 -3.26
C LEU A 69 -2.24 -6.10 -3.21
N ASP A 70 -1.29 -6.98 -2.92
CA ASP A 70 0.15 -6.68 -2.92
C ASP A 70 0.74 -6.54 -4.34
N GLN A 71 0.02 -6.96 -5.39
CA GLN A 71 0.43 -6.71 -6.77
C GLN A 71 0.35 -5.22 -7.08
N PRO A 72 1.21 -4.67 -7.95
CA PRO A 72 1.20 -3.24 -8.25
C PRO A 72 0.24 -2.83 -9.36
N TYR A 73 -0.16 -3.77 -10.22
CA TYR A 73 -0.95 -3.50 -11.42
C TYR A 73 -2.46 -3.50 -11.11
N ILE A 74 -3.25 -2.75 -11.90
CA ILE A 74 -4.71 -2.69 -11.75
C ILE A 74 -5.40 -3.89 -12.43
N ASP A 75 -4.86 -4.33 -13.58
CA ASP A 75 -5.43 -5.41 -14.38
C ASP A 75 -5.67 -6.74 -13.64
N PRO A 76 -4.76 -7.21 -12.76
CA PRO A 76 -5.03 -8.38 -11.94
C PRO A 76 -6.29 -8.24 -11.07
N LEU A 77 -6.53 -7.06 -10.49
CA LEU A 77 -7.72 -6.78 -9.69
C LEU A 77 -8.98 -6.83 -10.57
N THR A 78 -8.92 -6.21 -11.75
CA THR A 78 -10.01 -6.23 -12.75
C THR A 78 -10.33 -7.65 -13.21
N ASN A 79 -9.29 -8.44 -13.51
CA ASN A 79 -9.41 -9.85 -13.92
C ASN A 79 -10.04 -10.70 -12.83
N TYR A 80 -9.60 -10.54 -11.57
CA TYR A 80 -10.16 -11.25 -10.44
C TYR A 80 -11.65 -10.94 -10.26
N LEU A 81 -12.00 -9.65 -10.23
CA LEU A 81 -13.40 -9.23 -10.11
C LEU A 81 -14.26 -9.81 -11.21
N ARG A 82 -13.77 -9.86 -12.46
CA ARG A 82 -14.49 -10.44 -13.61
C ARG A 82 -14.64 -11.95 -13.51
N LYS A 83 -13.59 -12.66 -13.12
CA LYS A 83 -13.59 -14.12 -12.95
C LYS A 83 -14.58 -14.56 -11.86
N HIS A 84 -14.69 -13.77 -10.79
CA HIS A 84 -15.48 -14.12 -9.61
C HIS A 84 -16.83 -13.38 -9.52
N GLN A 85 -17.34 -12.79 -10.62
CA GLN A 85 -18.64 -12.10 -10.61
C GLN A 85 -19.82 -13.00 -10.25
N ASN A 86 -19.72 -14.29 -10.59
CA ASN A 86 -20.80 -15.27 -10.49
C ASN A 86 -20.42 -16.51 -9.66
N ASP A 87 -19.38 -16.41 -8.83
CA ASP A 87 -18.91 -17.51 -7.99
C ASP A 87 -19.24 -17.27 -6.51
N THR A 88 -19.02 -18.28 -5.68
CA THR A 88 -19.21 -18.34 -4.23
C THR A 88 -18.16 -17.58 -3.42
N THR A 89 -17.29 -16.79 -4.06
CA THR A 89 -16.27 -15.98 -3.40
C THR A 89 -16.90 -15.08 -2.33
N PRO A 90 -16.32 -15.01 -1.11
CA PRO A 90 -16.85 -14.17 -0.05
C PRO A 90 -17.06 -12.71 -0.50
N PRO A 91 -18.26 -12.12 -0.28
CA PRO A 91 -18.55 -10.75 -0.69
C PRO A 91 -17.57 -9.70 -0.12
N SER A 92 -17.00 -9.96 1.06
CA SER A 92 -15.97 -9.11 1.66
C SER A 92 -14.72 -9.00 0.79
N ILE A 93 -14.22 -10.13 0.26
CA ILE A 93 -13.03 -10.15 -0.60
C ILE A 93 -13.27 -9.37 -1.89
N LEU A 94 -14.41 -9.61 -2.55
CA LEU A 94 -14.77 -8.86 -3.77
C LEU A 94 -14.91 -7.36 -3.50
N SER A 95 -15.40 -6.98 -2.32
CA SER A 95 -15.48 -5.58 -1.92
C SER A 95 -14.10 -4.95 -1.72
N ASP A 96 -13.16 -5.68 -1.12
CA ASP A 96 -11.80 -5.21 -0.85
C ASP A 96 -11.04 -5.01 -2.16
N VAL A 97 -11.09 -5.99 -3.06
CA VAL A 97 -10.46 -5.92 -4.39
C VAL A 97 -11.03 -4.78 -5.22
N ARG A 98 -12.35 -4.54 -5.14
CA ARG A 98 -12.99 -3.42 -5.83
C ARG A 98 -12.50 -2.08 -5.30
N ARG A 99 -12.45 -1.90 -3.97
CA ARG A 99 -11.95 -0.67 -3.37
C ARG A 99 -10.51 -0.38 -3.76
N GLU A 100 -9.65 -1.40 -3.76
CA GLU A 100 -8.25 -1.24 -4.16
C GLU A 100 -8.12 -0.87 -5.65
N ARG A 101 -8.86 -1.56 -6.54
CA ARG A 101 -8.87 -1.24 -7.96
C ARG A 101 -9.31 0.20 -8.20
N ASP A 102 -10.41 0.61 -7.58
CA ASP A 102 -10.99 1.94 -7.75
C ASP A 102 -10.02 3.01 -7.20
N ALA A 103 -9.37 2.77 -6.05
CA ALA A 103 -8.37 3.67 -5.50
C ALA A 103 -7.15 3.87 -6.43
N ARG A 104 -6.72 2.81 -7.13
CA ARG A 104 -5.64 2.90 -8.12
C ARG A 104 -6.09 3.63 -9.38
N CYS A 105 -7.30 3.36 -9.87
CA CYS A 105 -7.88 4.11 -10.99
C CYS A 105 -7.97 5.61 -10.66
N ASP A 106 -8.45 5.96 -9.46
CA ASP A 106 -8.53 7.35 -9.00
C ASP A 106 -7.15 8.03 -8.93
N ALA A 107 -6.10 7.31 -8.53
CA ALA A 107 -4.74 7.83 -8.50
C ALA A 107 -4.24 8.16 -9.92
N ILE A 108 -4.46 7.26 -10.88
CA ILE A 108 -4.15 7.50 -12.29
C ILE A 108 -4.99 8.65 -12.86
N ALA A 109 -6.28 8.71 -12.54
CA ALA A 109 -7.17 9.78 -12.99
C ALA A 109 -6.70 11.14 -12.50
N ARG A 110 -6.22 11.25 -11.25
CA ARG A 110 -5.61 12.48 -10.72
C ARG A 110 -4.36 12.91 -11.47
N ASP A 111 -3.49 11.98 -11.86
CA ASP A 111 -2.33 12.30 -12.72
C ASP A 111 -2.81 12.85 -14.07
N TYR A 112 -3.73 12.15 -14.74
CA TYR A 112 -4.26 12.58 -16.02
C TYR A 112 -5.06 13.89 -15.95
N GLN A 113 -5.64 14.26 -14.81
CA GLN A 113 -6.26 15.57 -14.62
C GLN A 113 -5.27 16.72 -14.84
N THR A 114 -3.99 16.55 -14.54
CA THR A 114 -2.96 17.58 -14.72
C THR A 114 -2.40 17.64 -16.15
N ARG A 115 -2.50 16.54 -16.90
CA ARG A 115 -1.99 16.45 -18.28
C ARG A 115 -2.82 17.28 -19.25
N ALA A 116 -2.18 17.80 -20.29
CA ALA A 116 -2.87 18.50 -21.36
C ALA A 116 -3.91 17.57 -22.03
N ALA A 117 -5.11 18.08 -22.25
CA ALA A 117 -6.18 17.36 -22.95
C ALA A 117 -5.91 17.33 -24.47
N THR A 118 -4.96 16.50 -24.87
CA THR A 118 -4.57 16.25 -26.26
C THR A 118 -4.96 14.83 -26.66
N GLU A 119 -5.09 14.60 -27.97
CA GLU A 119 -5.37 13.25 -28.50
C GLU A 119 -4.25 12.27 -28.12
N ASP A 120 -2.98 12.68 -28.17
CA ASP A 120 -1.85 11.82 -27.79
C ASP A 120 -1.94 11.35 -26.33
N ASN A 121 -2.29 12.24 -25.41
CA ASN A 121 -2.47 11.86 -24.01
C ASN A 121 -3.69 10.95 -23.83
N LEU A 122 -4.78 11.15 -24.58
CA LEU A 122 -5.93 10.26 -24.55
C LEU A 122 -5.59 8.85 -25.06
N GLN A 123 -4.79 8.75 -26.14
CA GLN A 123 -4.35 7.46 -26.67
C GLN A 123 -3.45 6.72 -25.66
N ASN A 124 -2.53 7.43 -25.01
CA ASN A 124 -1.73 6.86 -23.93
C ASN A 124 -2.61 6.39 -22.74
N TYR A 125 -3.62 7.18 -22.38
CA TYR A 125 -4.56 6.80 -21.30
C TYR A 125 -5.32 5.52 -21.68
N ARG A 126 -5.87 5.46 -22.90
CA ARG A 126 -6.57 4.29 -23.40
C ARG A 126 -5.69 3.04 -23.41
N ALA A 127 -4.47 3.16 -23.94
CA ALA A 127 -3.56 2.04 -24.07
C ALA A 127 -3.20 1.40 -22.71
N GLY A 128 -3.05 2.22 -21.66
CA GLY A 128 -2.67 1.73 -20.34
C GLY A 128 -3.85 1.31 -19.46
N TYR A 129 -5.02 1.94 -19.60
CA TYR A 129 -6.02 1.93 -18.53
C TYR A 129 -7.46 1.74 -18.99
N ASP A 130 -7.75 1.66 -20.30
CA ASP A 130 -9.14 1.51 -20.79
C ASP A 130 -9.82 0.23 -20.26
N TYR A 131 -9.06 -0.85 -20.12
CA TYR A 131 -9.57 -2.11 -19.61
C TYR A 131 -9.98 -2.04 -18.13
N SER A 132 -9.17 -1.38 -17.31
CA SER A 132 -9.33 -1.38 -15.85
C SER A 132 -10.10 -0.17 -15.32
N CYS A 133 -9.96 0.99 -15.97
CA CYS A 133 -10.49 2.29 -15.56
C CYS A 133 -11.27 2.99 -16.70
N PRO A 134 -12.25 2.32 -17.35
CA PRO A 134 -12.91 2.85 -18.55
C PRO A 134 -13.67 4.15 -18.32
N GLN A 135 -14.18 4.37 -17.10
CA GLN A 135 -14.94 5.58 -16.77
C GLN A 135 -14.03 6.82 -16.71
N ASP A 136 -12.84 6.68 -16.14
CA ASP A 136 -11.86 7.78 -16.04
C ASP A 136 -11.30 8.14 -17.42
N VAL A 137 -11.02 7.11 -18.24
CA VAL A 137 -10.58 7.30 -19.63
C VAL A 137 -11.66 8.02 -20.44
N ALA A 138 -12.93 7.64 -20.27
CA ALA A 138 -14.06 8.33 -20.91
C ALA A 138 -14.17 9.79 -20.46
N ALA A 139 -13.99 10.07 -19.16
CA ALA A 139 -14.02 11.43 -18.64
C ALA A 139 -12.88 12.30 -19.23
N PHE A 140 -11.69 11.75 -19.40
CA PHE A 140 -10.59 12.45 -20.08
C PHE A 140 -10.91 12.69 -21.56
N ALA A 141 -11.54 11.72 -22.24
CA ALA A 141 -11.94 11.87 -23.64
C ALA A 141 -12.92 13.03 -23.84
N GLU A 142 -13.88 13.21 -22.94
CA GLU A 142 -14.79 14.38 -22.95
C GLU A 142 -14.03 15.69 -22.80
N ARG A 143 -12.98 15.72 -21.99
CA ARG A 143 -12.12 16.90 -21.86
C ARG A 143 -11.35 17.22 -23.15
N VAL A 144 -10.88 16.20 -23.86
CA VAL A 144 -10.26 16.38 -25.18
C VAL A 144 -11.30 16.95 -26.17
N ASN A 145 -12.49 16.35 -26.24
CA ASN A 145 -13.56 16.79 -27.13
C ASN A 145 -13.97 18.25 -26.88
N THR A 146 -14.14 18.63 -25.60
CA THR A 146 -14.49 20.00 -25.21
C THR A 146 -13.41 21.02 -25.59
N ARG A 147 -12.12 20.69 -25.43
CA ARG A 147 -11.01 21.57 -25.88
C ARG A 147 -11.00 21.75 -27.39
N THR A 148 -11.16 20.66 -28.14
CA THR A 148 -11.20 20.68 -29.61
C THR A 148 -12.36 21.54 -30.14
N SER A 149 -13.47 21.61 -29.41
CA SER A 149 -14.61 22.45 -29.75
C SER A 149 -14.45 23.95 -29.43
N LYS A 150 -13.43 24.35 -28.64
CA LYS A 150 -13.27 25.75 -28.15
C LYS A 150 -11.79 26.21 -28.14
N PRO A 151 -11.22 26.54 -29.31
CA PRO A 151 -9.76 26.71 -29.50
C PRO A 151 -9.12 27.96 -28.87
N GLU A 152 -9.86 29.05 -28.60
CA GLU A 152 -9.31 30.27 -27.96
C GLU A 152 -8.82 30.05 -26.51
N LEU A 153 -9.34 29.03 -25.82
CA LEU A 153 -8.88 28.64 -24.47
C LEU A 153 -7.61 27.77 -24.53
N ALA A 154 -7.26 27.22 -25.70
CA ALA A 154 -6.16 26.27 -25.83
C ALA A 154 -4.78 26.95 -25.85
N GLN A 155 -4.66 28.15 -26.45
CA GLN A 155 -3.39 28.88 -26.61
C GLN A 155 -2.89 29.50 -25.30
N ALA A 156 -3.76 30.15 -24.52
CA ALA A 156 -3.37 30.70 -23.21
C ALA A 156 -2.99 29.61 -22.19
N ALA A 157 -3.56 28.42 -22.33
CA ALA A 157 -3.23 27.26 -21.51
C ALA A 157 -1.90 26.59 -21.93
N GLU A 158 -1.43 26.77 -23.17
CA GLU A 158 -0.15 26.20 -23.63
C GLU A 158 1.04 26.99 -23.09
N GLU A 159 0.96 28.33 -23.01
CA GLU A 159 2.05 29.16 -22.45
C GLU A 159 2.25 28.91 -20.94
N ASP A 160 1.16 28.88 -20.16
CA ASP A 160 1.15 28.56 -18.72
C ASP A 160 1.66 27.13 -18.43
N GLN A 161 1.36 26.18 -19.34
CA GLN A 161 1.87 24.81 -19.26
C GLN A 161 3.38 24.71 -19.47
N THR A 162 3.97 25.61 -20.27
CA THR A 162 5.43 25.63 -20.49
C THR A 162 6.20 26.01 -19.23
N GLU A 163 5.74 27.04 -18.51
CA GLU A 163 6.34 27.47 -17.24
C GLU A 163 6.14 26.43 -16.14
N ALA A 164 4.93 25.86 -16.03
CA ALA A 164 4.64 24.78 -15.09
C ALA A 164 5.51 23.53 -15.36
N ALA A 165 5.69 23.16 -16.63
CA ALA A 165 6.54 22.04 -17.03
C ALA A 165 8.02 22.30 -16.70
N GLU A 166 8.49 23.55 -16.84
CA GLU A 166 9.85 23.92 -16.45
C GLU A 166 10.06 23.85 -14.93
N ALA A 167 9.10 24.38 -14.17
CA ALA A 167 9.12 24.29 -12.71
C ALA A 167 9.12 22.84 -12.23
N GLN A 168 8.33 21.97 -12.86
CA GLN A 168 8.29 20.54 -12.56
C GLN A 168 9.62 19.84 -12.88
N ARG A 169 10.22 20.11 -14.05
CA ARG A 169 11.55 19.58 -14.41
C ARG A 169 12.60 19.99 -13.38
N LYS A 170 12.57 21.25 -12.94
CA LYS A 170 13.49 21.76 -11.92
C LYS A 170 13.27 21.05 -10.58
N ALA A 171 12.03 20.89 -10.13
CA ALA A 171 11.71 20.20 -8.88
C ALA A 171 12.20 18.74 -8.88
N LEU A 172 12.00 18.01 -9.99
CA LEU A 172 12.51 16.66 -10.18
C LEU A 172 14.04 16.60 -10.11
N SER A 173 14.71 17.49 -10.85
CA SER A 173 16.18 17.58 -10.83
C SER A 173 16.71 17.84 -9.42
N ASP A 174 16.12 18.80 -8.70
CA ASP A 174 16.51 19.13 -7.33
C ASP A 174 16.26 17.96 -6.37
N CYS A 175 15.11 17.28 -6.50
CA CYS A 175 14.79 16.09 -5.72
C CYS A 175 15.84 14.99 -5.87
N TYR A 176 16.19 14.64 -7.11
CA TYR A 176 17.16 13.57 -7.38
C TYR A 176 18.56 13.95 -6.91
N LEU A 177 19.00 15.18 -7.18
CA LEU A 177 20.32 15.65 -6.78
C LEU A 177 20.45 15.64 -5.26
N LEU A 178 19.50 16.25 -4.55
CA LEU A 178 19.55 16.36 -3.08
C LEU A 178 19.49 14.98 -2.40
N THR A 179 18.70 14.06 -2.95
CA THR A 179 18.65 12.67 -2.45
C THR A 179 19.98 11.95 -2.69
N SER A 180 20.59 12.13 -3.87
CA SER A 180 21.87 11.47 -4.22
C SER A 180 23.04 11.90 -3.32
N ILE A 181 23.05 13.17 -2.90
CA ILE A 181 24.03 13.72 -1.95
C ILE A 181 23.59 13.55 -0.49
N LYS A 182 22.51 12.80 -0.25
CA LYS A 182 21.94 12.50 1.09
C LYS A 182 21.54 13.74 1.90
N ASN A 183 21.22 14.84 1.24
CA ASN A 183 20.60 16.00 1.89
C ASN A 183 19.09 15.75 2.06
N PHE A 184 18.73 14.78 2.89
CA PHE A 184 17.35 14.31 3.03
C PHE A 184 16.39 15.37 3.58
N SER A 185 16.89 16.31 4.39
CA SER A 185 16.08 17.42 4.90
C SER A 185 15.60 18.33 3.76
N ALA A 186 16.50 18.75 2.87
CA ALA A 186 16.10 19.54 1.71
C ALA A 186 15.35 18.70 0.66
N ALA A 187 15.81 17.47 0.41
CA ALA A 187 15.19 16.56 -0.55
C ALA A 187 13.72 16.28 -0.21
N SER A 188 13.40 16.03 1.07
CA SER A 188 12.01 15.76 1.51
C SER A 188 11.02 16.84 1.06
N LYS A 189 11.45 18.10 1.09
CA LYS A 189 10.61 19.24 0.71
C LYS A 189 10.34 19.24 -0.78
N VAL A 190 11.39 19.08 -1.60
CA VAL A 190 11.27 19.18 -3.07
C VAL A 190 10.75 17.90 -3.73
N CYS A 191 10.95 16.74 -3.10
CA CYS A 191 10.52 15.44 -3.63
C CYS A 191 9.04 15.14 -3.36
N SER A 192 8.42 15.79 -2.37
CA SER A 192 7.02 15.55 -1.98
C SER A 192 6.06 15.70 -3.17
N THR A 193 6.03 16.87 -3.80
CA THR A 193 5.12 17.14 -4.93
C THR A 193 5.37 16.22 -6.12
N PRO A 194 6.61 16.00 -6.61
CA PRO A 194 6.82 15.02 -7.67
C PRO A 194 6.42 13.59 -7.31
N ALA A 195 6.63 13.15 -6.06
CA ALA A 195 6.24 11.83 -5.60
C ALA A 195 4.70 11.67 -5.54
N GLU A 196 4.01 12.70 -5.05
CA GLU A 196 2.54 12.80 -5.05
C GLU A 196 1.97 12.81 -6.47
N ASN A 197 2.70 13.41 -7.42
CA ASN A 197 2.37 13.42 -8.85
C ASN A 197 2.77 12.12 -9.57
N GLY A 198 3.15 11.06 -8.85
CA GLY A 198 3.37 9.74 -9.43
C GLY A 198 4.77 9.52 -10.02
N ASP A 199 5.73 10.43 -9.81
CA ASP A 199 7.10 10.18 -10.28
C ASP A 199 7.75 9.05 -9.45
N THR A 200 7.94 7.89 -10.07
CA THR A 200 8.49 6.67 -9.44
C THR A 200 9.82 6.92 -8.74
N ARG A 201 10.71 7.76 -9.29
CA ARG A 201 12.03 8.00 -8.72
C ARG A 201 11.96 8.96 -7.53
N ALA A 202 11.04 9.93 -7.55
CA ALA A 202 10.74 10.78 -6.41
C ALA A 202 10.03 9.98 -5.31
N GLN A 203 9.13 9.06 -5.64
CA GLN A 203 8.55 8.11 -4.69
C GLN A 203 9.62 7.23 -4.05
N ALA A 204 10.55 6.68 -4.82
CA ALA A 204 11.70 5.94 -4.29
C ALA A 204 12.56 6.82 -3.37
N SER A 205 12.81 8.08 -3.77
CA SER A 205 13.49 9.08 -2.93
C SER A 205 12.77 9.31 -1.61
N MET A 206 11.45 9.52 -1.64
CA MET A 206 10.62 9.71 -0.44
C MET A 206 10.66 8.48 0.46
N GLY A 207 10.62 7.27 -0.09
CA GLY A 207 10.80 6.03 0.66
C GLY A 207 12.16 5.98 1.38
N MET A 208 13.25 6.29 0.67
CA MET A 208 14.60 6.33 1.26
C MET A 208 14.74 7.40 2.34
N ILE A 209 14.18 8.59 2.10
CA ILE A 209 14.17 9.72 3.04
C ILE A 209 13.39 9.36 4.30
N ALA A 210 12.18 8.83 4.15
CA ALA A 210 11.34 8.40 5.27
C ALA A 210 12.05 7.32 6.10
N TYR A 211 12.68 6.35 5.44
CA TYR A 211 13.47 5.31 6.09
C TYR A 211 14.64 5.89 6.89
N ALA A 212 15.36 6.87 6.33
CA ALA A 212 16.48 7.53 6.99
C ALA A 212 16.05 8.33 8.23
N PHE A 213 14.81 8.84 8.24
CA PHE A 213 14.19 9.50 9.39
C PHE A 213 13.42 8.53 10.31
N GLU A 214 13.57 7.22 10.11
CA GLU A 214 12.91 6.15 10.88
C GLU A 214 11.36 6.22 10.85
N LYS A 215 10.80 6.86 9.82
CA LYS A 215 9.36 6.88 9.54
C LYS A 215 9.00 5.65 8.71
N PHE A 216 9.08 4.49 9.33
CA PHE A 216 8.99 3.21 8.61
C PHE A 216 7.62 2.97 7.95
N ASP A 217 6.52 3.48 8.51
CA ASP A 217 5.19 3.37 7.90
C ASP A 217 5.12 4.14 6.58
N GLU A 218 5.62 5.38 6.57
CA GLU A 218 5.71 6.21 5.37
C GLU A 218 6.68 5.60 4.34
N ALA A 219 7.82 5.06 4.82
CA ALA A 219 8.77 4.36 3.95
C ALA A 219 8.14 3.14 3.28
N LEU A 220 7.30 2.38 3.99
CA LEU A 220 6.59 1.22 3.44
C LEU A 220 5.62 1.63 2.33
N VAL A 221 4.84 2.68 2.56
CA VAL A 221 3.89 3.18 1.56
C VAL A 221 4.62 3.60 0.29
N TRP A 222 5.62 4.48 0.40
CA TRP A 222 6.36 4.94 -0.78
C TRP A 222 7.16 3.84 -1.47
N ALA A 223 7.76 2.92 -0.71
CA ALA A 223 8.46 1.77 -1.28
C ALA A 223 7.52 0.85 -2.06
N ARG A 224 6.30 0.59 -1.56
CA ARG A 224 5.29 -0.21 -2.28
C ARG A 224 4.88 0.43 -3.60
N HIS A 225 4.71 1.75 -3.64
CA HIS A 225 4.37 2.46 -4.88
C HIS A 225 5.48 2.38 -5.93
N ALA A 226 6.74 2.59 -5.53
CA ALA A 226 7.85 2.68 -6.47
C ALA A 226 8.52 1.34 -6.82
N ALA A 227 8.44 0.33 -5.94
CA ALA A 227 9.14 -0.95 -6.11
C ALA A 227 8.95 -1.65 -7.48
N PRO A 228 7.78 -1.60 -8.14
CA PRO A 228 7.56 -2.26 -9.43
C PRO A 228 8.48 -1.77 -10.55
N GLU A 229 8.91 -0.51 -10.46
CA GLU A 229 9.67 0.18 -11.51
C GLU A 229 11.02 0.72 -11.01
N SER A 230 11.30 0.63 -9.70
CA SER A 230 12.53 1.14 -9.10
C SER A 230 13.27 0.07 -8.32
N ALA A 231 14.50 -0.21 -8.76
CA ALA A 231 15.40 -1.15 -8.09
C ALA A 231 15.75 -0.68 -6.66
N ASP A 232 15.90 0.63 -6.44
CA ASP A 232 16.12 1.24 -5.11
C ASP A 232 14.92 1.01 -4.18
N ALA A 233 13.69 1.17 -4.70
CA ALA A 233 12.48 0.97 -3.92
C ALA A 233 12.21 -0.52 -3.65
N SER A 234 12.46 -1.40 -4.63
CA SER A 234 12.43 -2.86 -4.43
C SER A 234 13.41 -3.29 -3.33
N TYR A 235 14.64 -2.77 -3.34
CA TYR A 235 15.60 -3.05 -2.29
C TYR A 235 15.12 -2.56 -0.91
N LEU A 236 14.58 -1.34 -0.85
CA LEU A 236 14.02 -0.78 0.37
C LEU A 236 12.84 -1.62 0.90
N LEU A 237 11.94 -2.06 0.04
CA LEU A 237 10.80 -2.89 0.40
C LEU A 237 11.25 -4.26 0.94
N GLY A 238 12.28 -4.85 0.32
CA GLY A 238 12.94 -6.06 0.84
C GLY A 238 13.49 -5.87 2.25
N ARG A 239 14.14 -4.73 2.52
CA ARG A 239 14.64 -4.39 3.87
C ARG A 239 13.56 -4.22 4.91
N LEU A 240 12.40 -3.68 4.53
CA LEU A 240 11.28 -3.48 5.43
C LEU A 240 10.68 -4.82 5.88
N TYR A 241 10.49 -5.75 4.94
CA TYR A 241 10.05 -7.12 5.24
C TYR A 241 11.09 -7.94 5.99
N GLU A 242 12.39 -7.78 5.71
CA GLU A 242 13.46 -8.48 6.43
C GLU A 242 13.51 -8.06 7.91
N ARG A 243 13.32 -6.76 8.19
CA ARG A 243 13.48 -6.19 9.55
C ARG A 243 12.21 -6.21 10.38
N GLY A 244 11.05 -6.32 9.74
CA GLY A 244 9.74 -6.36 10.39
C GLY A 244 9.46 -5.20 11.35
N LYS A 245 9.80 -3.95 10.97
CA LYS A 245 9.60 -2.77 11.84
C LYS A 245 8.16 -2.29 11.90
N VAL A 246 7.44 -2.41 10.79
CA VAL A 246 6.04 -1.97 10.60
C VAL A 246 5.17 -3.04 9.94
N VAL A 247 5.79 -4.15 9.57
CA VAL A 247 5.18 -5.37 9.04
C VAL A 247 5.78 -6.53 9.82
N GLU A 248 5.15 -7.69 9.79
CA GLU A 248 5.80 -8.90 10.31
C GLU A 248 7.05 -9.23 9.49
N VAL A 249 8.02 -9.87 10.13
CA VAL A 249 9.21 -10.36 9.44
C VAL A 249 8.78 -11.41 8.42
N ASP A 250 8.96 -11.12 7.13
CA ASP A 250 8.67 -12.04 6.05
C ASP A 250 9.90 -12.18 5.15
N ARG A 251 10.68 -13.22 5.42
CA ARG A 251 11.93 -13.49 4.68
C ARG A 251 11.65 -13.92 3.24
N LYS A 252 10.49 -14.49 2.94
CA LYS A 252 10.14 -14.87 1.56
C LYS A 252 9.81 -13.63 0.74
N LYS A 253 8.98 -12.72 1.27
CA LYS A 253 8.70 -11.41 0.65
C LYS A 253 9.98 -10.58 0.53
N ALA A 254 10.85 -10.59 1.55
CA ALA A 254 12.13 -9.91 1.47
C ALA A 254 13.03 -10.45 0.34
N ALA A 255 13.14 -11.78 0.21
CA ALA A 255 13.90 -12.41 -0.86
C ALA A 255 13.34 -12.07 -2.24
N TYR A 256 12.01 -12.10 -2.40
CA TYR A 256 11.34 -11.71 -3.63
C TYR A 256 11.72 -10.28 -4.06
N TRP A 257 11.57 -9.30 -3.15
CA TRP A 257 11.87 -7.90 -3.47
C TRP A 257 13.36 -7.62 -3.65
N TYR A 258 14.25 -8.33 -2.93
CA TYR A 258 15.67 -8.29 -3.21
C TYR A 258 16.02 -8.86 -4.59
N GLN A 259 15.35 -9.92 -5.03
CA GLN A 259 15.53 -10.43 -6.38
C GLN A 259 15.09 -9.41 -7.43
N GLN A 260 13.93 -8.77 -7.27
CA GLN A 260 13.49 -7.69 -8.15
C GLN A 260 14.52 -6.54 -8.22
N ALA A 261 15.11 -6.18 -7.08
CA ALA A 261 16.16 -5.18 -7.04
C ALA A 261 17.46 -5.63 -7.73
N VAL A 262 17.83 -6.91 -7.65
CA VAL A 262 18.96 -7.48 -8.42
C VAL A 262 18.70 -7.39 -9.91
N ASP A 263 17.52 -7.79 -10.35
CA ASP A 263 17.11 -7.77 -11.76
C ASP A 263 17.06 -6.33 -12.30
N GLY A 264 16.73 -5.37 -11.45
CA GLY A 264 16.78 -3.93 -11.72
C GLY A 264 18.17 -3.27 -11.55
N GLY A 265 19.22 -4.04 -11.22
CA GLY A 265 20.60 -3.54 -11.14
C GLY A 265 20.99 -2.82 -9.85
N HIS A 266 20.25 -3.00 -8.75
CA HIS A 266 20.59 -2.41 -7.46
C HIS A 266 21.88 -3.03 -6.87
N ARG A 267 22.88 -2.19 -6.62
CA ARG A 267 24.25 -2.61 -6.27
C ARG A 267 24.34 -3.47 -5.01
N ASP A 268 23.53 -3.17 -4.00
CA ASP A 268 23.60 -3.87 -2.70
C ASP A 268 22.59 -5.03 -2.58
N ALA A 269 21.74 -5.24 -3.60
CA ALA A 269 20.64 -6.20 -3.49
C ALA A 269 21.12 -7.65 -3.51
N GLN A 270 22.15 -7.96 -4.32
CA GLN A 270 22.72 -9.31 -4.38
C GLN A 270 23.29 -9.74 -3.03
N GLY A 271 24.02 -8.85 -2.36
CA GLY A 271 24.57 -9.13 -1.03
C GLY A 271 23.46 -9.29 0.03
N ALA A 272 22.39 -8.53 -0.05
CA ALA A 272 21.25 -8.69 0.85
C ALA A 272 20.52 -10.02 0.63
N LEU A 273 20.28 -10.39 -0.63
CA LEU A 273 19.69 -11.69 -0.98
C LEU A 273 20.54 -12.86 -0.50
N GLN A 274 21.85 -12.82 -0.71
CA GLN A 274 22.77 -13.87 -0.24
C GLN A 274 22.76 -14.02 1.29
N ARG A 275 22.83 -12.92 2.03
CA ARG A 275 22.74 -12.96 3.51
C ARG A 275 21.40 -13.51 3.98
N LEU A 276 20.32 -13.15 3.30
CA LEU A 276 18.99 -13.62 3.64
C LEU A 276 18.84 -15.13 3.40
N SER A 277 19.45 -15.66 2.34
CA SER A 277 19.46 -17.09 2.05
C SER A 277 20.38 -17.89 2.98
N SER A 278 21.52 -17.35 3.39
CA SER A 278 22.48 -18.07 4.25
C SER A 278 22.01 -18.26 5.70
N VAL A 279 21.02 -17.47 6.16
CA VAL A 279 20.44 -17.59 7.51
C VAL A 279 19.21 -18.52 7.48
N ALA A 280 18.93 -19.21 6.37
CA ALA A 280 17.72 -20.01 6.17
C ALA A 280 17.89 -21.52 6.44
N GLU A 281 19.05 -21.97 6.93
CA GLU A 281 19.21 -23.34 7.41
C GLU A 281 19.07 -23.37 8.94
N PRO A 282 17.90 -23.76 9.49
CA PRO A 282 17.86 -24.41 10.78
C PRO A 282 18.50 -25.80 10.59
N ASP A 283 19.53 -26.08 11.39
CA ASP A 283 20.10 -27.42 11.58
C ASP A 283 19.01 -28.33 12.18
N ASP A 284 18.28 -29.05 11.34
CA ASP A 284 17.38 -30.14 11.72
C ASP A 284 18.16 -31.46 11.79
N GLY A 285 19.08 -31.51 12.76
CA GLY A 285 19.78 -32.71 13.24
C GLY A 285 19.29 -33.18 14.60
#